data_AF-A0AAD5LDF8-F1
#
_entry.id   AF-A0AAD5LDF8-F1
#
_cell.length_a   1.000
_cell.length_b   1.000
_cell.length_c   1.000
_cell.angle_alpha   90.00
_cell.angle_beta   90.00
_cell.angle_gamma   90.00
#
_symmetry.space_group_name_H-M   'P 1'
#
loop_
_entity.id
_entity.type
_entity.pdbx_description
1 polymer ?
#
loop_
_entity_poly.entity_id
_entity_poly.type
_entity_poly.pdbx_seq_one_letter_code
_entity_poly.pdbx_strand_id
1 'polypeptide(L)'
;MGNVLTQGSDRLVVVEQSLLKDYKNASVDDYAVAKSNFDAMQEAMGDKMTVTDEEFDEIFSLICQDPSEHFKLFDCWELGKVDVMEVFAVVIVYCKAPIEAKIPLLFDLFDFDQSREISQNELVLLMLCTTRGLCKAVGLERPDTMQLEELSQHAFLSIDRDHNGQISLDEFKAWALQEPSVIQYLRRFASTRLIYDSQLRYDAFMKQLCDSFVQAGDELRVSHRQLARTPAACRAALARVFPTAPAAELEFLLSTMQATMRRMLLPLVSGSPASAKAAPSQSAPTDVTMDVFCMVVSAYAAFLVADEDGQHVVDMRELHVLLWLIRGSEPPSHIVTSFMRSLDLDQNGVLSVFEWVSFAVENDARTGAFSFTAQLHLLFTSADRNGDAVLSIQELINGLKPLLLESLLKLMERDGTDCSLDLQQPNAENDSMANDAVANDPVVQKVRRRRISQAETVNRLITGLANELMQVMDKNQSHRIEWFEFRQHVDYLQQRIEETKRYIREHVLV
;
A
#
# COMPACT_ATOMS: atom_id res chain seq x y z
N MET A 1 26.52 -14.96 4.96
CA MET A 1 25.74 -15.73 3.96
C MET A 1 26.05 -15.12 2.61
N GLY A 2 26.78 -15.85 1.77
CA GLY A 2 27.49 -15.30 0.63
C GLY A 2 26.58 -15.02 -0.57
N ASN A 3 26.46 -13.74 -0.90
CA ASN A 3 26.47 -13.14 -2.23
C ASN A 3 26.86 -14.04 -3.44
N VAL A 4 26.09 -15.06 -3.80
CA VAL A 4 26.27 -15.81 -5.06
C VAL A 4 25.33 -15.28 -6.16
N LEU A 5 24.07 -14.98 -5.83
CA LEU A 5 23.13 -14.35 -6.77
C LEU A 5 23.42 -12.85 -7.03
N THR A 6 24.28 -12.24 -6.21
CA THR A 6 24.57 -10.79 -6.21
C THR A 6 25.93 -10.42 -6.81
N GLN A 7 26.68 -11.38 -7.36
CA GLN A 7 27.93 -11.05 -8.05
C GLN A 7 27.65 -10.51 -9.46
N GLY A 8 27.86 -9.21 -9.63
CA GLY A 8 28.17 -8.57 -10.91
C GLY A 8 27.27 -7.41 -11.34
N SER A 9 27.75 -6.19 -11.08
CA SER A 9 27.42 -4.92 -11.75
C SER A 9 25.99 -4.36 -11.61
N ASP A 10 25.90 -3.24 -10.90
CA ASP A 10 24.77 -2.29 -10.77
C ASP A 10 24.38 -1.56 -12.09
N ARG A 11 24.70 -2.18 -13.23
CA ARG A 11 24.34 -1.73 -14.58
C ARG A 11 23.95 -2.94 -15.42
N LEU A 12 22.71 -3.39 -15.25
CA LEU A 12 22.03 -4.19 -16.25
C LEU A 12 21.43 -3.23 -17.27
N VAL A 13 22.19 -2.92 -18.32
CA VAL A 13 21.58 -2.50 -19.58
C VAL A 13 20.97 -3.76 -20.17
N VAL A 14 19.75 -4.10 -19.75
CA VAL A 14 18.97 -5.15 -20.40
C VAL A 14 18.71 -4.64 -21.81
N VAL A 15 19.47 -5.14 -22.78
CA VAL A 15 19.11 -5.02 -24.19
C VAL A 15 17.84 -5.86 -24.32
N GLU A 16 16.70 -5.20 -24.27
CA GLU A 16 15.39 -5.85 -24.34
C GLU A 16 15.32 -6.57 -25.69
N GLN A 17 15.48 -7.89 -25.67
CA GLN A 17 15.33 -8.71 -26.86
C GLN A 17 13.88 -8.55 -27.35
N SER A 18 13.69 -8.37 -28.66
CA SER A 18 12.37 -8.17 -29.26
C SER A 18 11.37 -9.25 -28.89
N LEU A 19 11.86 -10.48 -28.69
CA LEU A 19 11.09 -11.67 -28.34
C LEU A 19 10.48 -11.61 -26.92
N LEU A 20 11.09 -10.91 -25.96
CA LEU A 20 10.55 -10.80 -24.60
C LEU A 20 9.18 -10.09 -24.56
N LYS A 21 8.84 -9.30 -25.58
CA LYS A 21 7.56 -8.61 -25.68
C LYS A 21 6.39 -9.60 -25.77
N ASP A 22 6.60 -10.74 -26.41
CA ASP A 22 5.58 -11.78 -26.57
C ASP A 22 5.19 -12.35 -25.20
N TYR A 23 6.18 -12.72 -24.38
CA TYR A 23 5.93 -13.22 -23.03
C TYR A 23 5.32 -12.16 -22.10
N LYS A 24 5.74 -10.89 -22.23
CA LYS A 24 5.18 -9.78 -21.44
C LYS A 24 3.73 -9.47 -21.78
N ASN A 25 3.30 -9.78 -23.00
CA ASN A 25 1.93 -9.60 -23.44
C ASN A 25 1.03 -10.81 -23.14
N ALA A 26 1.62 -11.98 -22.92
CA ALA A 26 0.88 -13.19 -22.55
C ALA A 26 0.18 -13.05 -21.20
N SER A 27 -1.04 -13.55 -21.13
CA SER A 27 -1.85 -13.67 -19.92
C SER A 27 -1.66 -15.02 -19.23
N VAL A 28 -2.23 -15.18 -18.03
CA VAL A 28 -2.30 -16.48 -17.35
C VAL A 28 -3.15 -17.47 -18.13
N ASP A 29 -4.18 -17.00 -18.84
CA ASP A 29 -5.03 -17.85 -19.67
C ASP A 29 -4.27 -18.39 -20.88
N ASP A 30 -3.43 -17.57 -21.51
CA ASP A 30 -2.56 -18.01 -22.62
C ASP A 30 -1.58 -19.10 -22.16
N TYR A 31 -1.01 -18.93 -20.96
CA TYR A 31 -0.21 -19.99 -20.31
C TYR A 31 -1.03 -21.26 -20.09
N ALA A 32 -2.25 -21.15 -19.55
CA ALA A 32 -3.09 -22.31 -19.27
C ALA A 32 -3.46 -23.09 -20.54
N VAL A 33 -3.72 -22.41 -21.65
CA VAL A 33 -3.96 -23.06 -22.94
C VAL A 33 -2.70 -23.74 -23.46
N ALA A 34 -1.54 -23.07 -23.43
CA ALA A 34 -0.27 -23.69 -23.82
C ALA A 34 0.07 -24.92 -22.96
N LYS A 35 -0.16 -24.85 -21.65
CA LYS A 35 0.02 -25.97 -20.73
C LYS A 35 -0.92 -27.14 -21.07
N SER A 36 -2.19 -26.86 -21.38
CA SER A 36 -3.14 -27.89 -21.81
C SER A 36 -2.74 -28.55 -23.14
N ASN A 37 -2.16 -27.79 -24.08
CA ASN A 37 -1.64 -28.35 -25.34
C ASN A 37 -0.47 -29.29 -25.06
N PHE A 38 0.44 -28.90 -24.16
CA PHE A 38 1.56 -29.74 -23.75
C PHE A 38 1.10 -31.02 -23.04
N ASP A 39 0.12 -30.93 -22.13
CA ASP A 39 -0.40 -32.09 -21.40
C ASP A 39 -1.07 -33.09 -22.34
N ALA A 40 -1.86 -32.61 -23.31
CA ALA A 40 -2.45 -33.45 -24.35
C ALA A 40 -1.37 -34.15 -25.22
N MET A 41 -0.26 -33.46 -25.49
CA MET A 41 0.88 -34.04 -26.22
C MET A 41 1.58 -35.12 -25.39
N GLN A 42 1.79 -34.90 -24.09
CA GLN A 42 2.37 -35.91 -23.19
C GLN A 42 1.47 -37.15 -23.07
N GLU A 43 0.15 -37.00 -23.03
CA GLU A 43 -0.78 -38.13 -23.05
C GLU A 43 -0.66 -38.97 -24.35
N ALA A 44 -0.40 -38.33 -25.48
CA ALA A 44 -0.31 -39.00 -26.78
C ALA A 44 1.05 -39.66 -27.04
N MET A 45 2.15 -39.03 -26.59
CA MET A 45 3.53 -39.42 -26.93
C MET A 45 4.35 -39.96 -25.75
N GLY A 46 3.82 -39.91 -24.52
CA GLY A 46 4.49 -40.26 -23.28
C GLY A 46 5.23 -39.09 -22.63
N ASP A 47 5.84 -39.34 -21.47
CA ASP A 47 6.58 -38.34 -20.67
C ASP A 47 7.77 -37.78 -21.44
N LYS A 48 7.53 -36.68 -22.14
CA LYS A 48 8.54 -35.94 -22.89
C LYS A 48 8.83 -34.63 -22.16
N MET A 49 10.11 -34.38 -21.90
CA MET A 49 10.60 -33.14 -21.28
C MET A 49 11.21 -32.17 -22.32
N THR A 50 11.41 -32.64 -23.55
CA THR A 50 12.00 -31.84 -24.63
C THR A 50 11.15 -31.89 -25.88
N VAL A 51 11.03 -30.78 -26.61
CA VAL A 51 10.22 -30.67 -27.83
C VAL A 51 11.07 -30.29 -29.03
N THR A 52 10.62 -30.72 -30.20
CA THR A 52 11.12 -30.33 -31.53
C THR A 52 10.52 -28.99 -31.95
N ASP A 53 11.00 -28.41 -33.06
CA ASP A 53 10.51 -27.12 -33.55
C ASP A 53 9.01 -27.18 -33.90
N GLU A 54 8.57 -28.28 -34.53
CA GLU A 54 7.15 -28.47 -34.87
C GLU A 54 6.26 -28.59 -33.62
N GLU A 55 6.71 -29.35 -32.62
CA GLU A 55 5.98 -29.51 -31.35
C GLU A 55 5.99 -28.20 -30.53
N PHE A 56 7.06 -27.42 -30.63
CA PHE A 56 7.14 -26.11 -29.97
C PHE A 56 6.09 -25.14 -30.53
N ASP A 57 5.89 -25.11 -31.85
CA ASP A 57 4.85 -24.31 -32.51
C ASP A 57 3.44 -24.72 -32.03
N GLU A 58 3.16 -26.03 -31.94
CA GLU A 58 1.87 -26.53 -31.44
C GLU A 58 1.56 -26.07 -30.00
N ILE A 59 2.58 -25.98 -29.15
CA ILE A 59 2.43 -25.58 -27.74
C ILE A 59 2.36 -24.06 -27.59
N PHE A 60 3.25 -23.31 -28.25
CA PHE A 60 3.51 -21.90 -27.94
C PHE A 60 3.01 -20.91 -28.99
N SER A 61 2.38 -21.33 -30.08
CA SER A 61 1.85 -20.45 -31.15
C SER A 61 0.87 -19.37 -30.68
N LEU A 62 0.21 -19.55 -29.53
CA LEU A 62 -0.67 -18.54 -28.94
C LEU A 62 0.09 -17.43 -28.21
N ILE A 63 1.28 -17.73 -27.70
CA ILE A 63 2.10 -16.81 -26.90
C ILE A 63 3.14 -16.13 -27.80
N CYS A 64 3.81 -16.92 -28.64
CA CYS A 64 4.93 -16.53 -29.47
C CYS A 64 4.45 -16.11 -30.86
N GLN A 65 4.75 -14.87 -31.30
CA GLN A 65 4.37 -14.44 -32.65
C GLN A 65 5.14 -15.18 -33.75
N ASP A 66 6.41 -15.51 -33.48
CA ASP A 66 7.28 -16.31 -34.34
C ASP A 66 7.91 -17.46 -33.53
N PRO A 67 7.21 -18.59 -33.37
CA PRO A 67 7.66 -19.71 -32.55
C PRO A 67 9.04 -20.25 -32.94
N SER A 68 9.43 -20.20 -34.21
CA SER A 68 10.74 -20.68 -34.67
C SER A 68 11.89 -19.81 -34.18
N GLU A 69 11.72 -18.48 -34.07
CA GLU A 69 12.74 -17.61 -33.48
C GLU A 69 12.90 -17.85 -31.97
N HIS A 70 11.80 -18.11 -31.28
CA HIS A 70 11.82 -18.52 -29.88
C HIS A 70 12.46 -19.90 -29.70
N PHE A 71 12.19 -20.86 -30.58
CA PHE A 71 12.85 -22.18 -30.54
C PHE A 71 14.37 -22.05 -30.64
N LYS A 72 14.88 -21.27 -31.60
CA LYS A 72 16.33 -21.00 -31.76
C LYS A 72 16.94 -20.34 -30.52
N LEU A 73 16.20 -19.46 -29.86
CA LEU A 73 16.64 -18.83 -28.61
C LEU A 73 16.93 -19.86 -27.52
N PHE A 74 16.08 -20.88 -27.39
CA PHE A 74 16.24 -21.92 -26.37
C PHE A 74 17.13 -23.09 -26.80
N ASP A 75 17.23 -23.38 -28.10
CA ASP A 75 18.12 -24.39 -28.70
C ASP A 75 19.52 -23.82 -28.96
N CYS A 76 20.16 -23.29 -27.91
CA CYS A 76 21.45 -22.61 -28.02
C CYS A 76 22.62 -23.50 -28.47
N TRP A 77 22.43 -24.82 -28.51
CA TRP A 77 23.42 -25.80 -28.97
C TRP A 77 23.03 -26.48 -30.29
N GLU A 78 21.95 -26.04 -30.94
CA GLU A 78 21.45 -26.59 -32.21
C GLU A 78 21.26 -28.12 -32.15
N LEU A 79 20.74 -28.61 -31.02
CA LEU A 79 20.47 -30.03 -30.81
C LEU A 79 19.13 -30.46 -31.43
N GLY A 80 18.34 -29.50 -31.92
CA GLY A 80 16.99 -29.71 -32.45
C GLY A 80 15.98 -30.07 -31.36
N LYS A 81 16.29 -29.74 -30.10
CA LYS A 81 15.44 -30.04 -28.94
C LYS A 81 15.53 -28.95 -27.87
N VAL A 82 14.36 -28.51 -27.39
CA VAL A 82 14.23 -27.49 -26.33
C VAL A 82 13.58 -28.10 -25.09
N ASP A 83 14.09 -27.77 -23.91
CA ASP A 83 13.46 -28.12 -22.63
C ASP A 83 12.22 -27.24 -22.40
N VAL A 84 11.04 -27.86 -22.38
CA VAL A 84 9.76 -27.14 -22.25
C VAL A 84 9.62 -26.47 -20.88
N MET A 85 10.21 -27.04 -19.82
CA MET A 85 10.10 -26.47 -18.47
C MET A 85 10.84 -25.14 -18.38
N GLU A 86 11.98 -25.01 -19.07
CA GLU A 86 12.70 -23.72 -19.16
C GLU A 86 11.84 -22.65 -19.84
N VAL A 87 11.09 -23.02 -20.88
CA VAL A 87 10.25 -22.08 -21.65
C VAL A 87 9.02 -21.68 -20.85
N PHE A 88 8.31 -22.63 -20.24
CA PHE A 88 7.16 -22.32 -19.37
C PHE A 88 7.57 -21.47 -18.17
N ALA A 89 8.72 -21.74 -17.54
CA ALA A 89 9.20 -20.90 -16.45
C ALA A 89 9.44 -19.45 -16.91
N VAL A 90 10.00 -19.24 -18.11
CA VAL A 90 10.13 -17.90 -18.71
C VAL A 90 8.77 -17.27 -18.96
N VAL A 91 7.84 -17.99 -19.57
CA VAL A 91 6.46 -17.49 -19.80
C VAL A 91 5.83 -17.06 -18.49
N ILE A 92 5.85 -17.90 -17.45
CA ILE A 92 5.25 -17.58 -16.14
C ILE A 92 5.91 -16.36 -15.50
N VAL A 93 7.25 -16.29 -15.52
CA VAL A 93 7.96 -15.16 -14.90
C VAL A 93 7.66 -13.85 -15.62
N TYR A 94 7.53 -13.85 -16.95
CA TYR A 94 7.29 -12.65 -17.75
C TYR A 94 5.83 -12.32 -18.02
N CYS A 95 4.90 -13.27 -17.86
CA CYS A 95 3.48 -13.04 -18.18
C CYS A 95 2.89 -11.90 -17.36
N LYS A 96 1.79 -11.35 -17.88
CA LYS A 96 1.12 -10.16 -17.36
C LYS A 96 0.27 -10.48 -16.12
N ALA A 97 0.94 -10.91 -15.05
CA ALA A 97 0.32 -11.32 -13.79
C ALA A 97 1.13 -10.83 -12.57
N PRO A 98 0.49 -10.61 -11.41
CA PRO A 98 1.18 -10.36 -10.15
C PRO A 98 1.97 -11.60 -9.71
N ILE A 99 3.03 -11.43 -8.91
CA ILE A 99 3.88 -12.55 -8.48
C ILE A 99 3.08 -13.62 -7.70
N GLU A 100 2.03 -13.19 -7.00
CA GLU A 100 1.15 -14.03 -6.21
C GLU A 100 0.32 -14.99 -7.07
N ALA A 101 0.02 -14.59 -8.31
CA ALA A 101 -0.60 -15.46 -9.30
C ALA A 101 0.43 -16.35 -10.01
N LYS A 102 1.68 -15.89 -10.14
CA LYS A 102 2.78 -16.65 -10.79
C LYS A 102 3.33 -17.77 -9.92
N ILE A 103 3.39 -17.56 -8.60
CA ILE A 103 3.93 -18.54 -7.64
C ILE A 103 3.20 -19.89 -7.73
N PRO A 104 1.85 -19.96 -7.68
CA PRO A 104 1.14 -21.22 -7.85
C PRO A 104 1.39 -21.88 -9.20
N LEU A 105 1.50 -21.10 -10.29
CA LEU A 105 1.77 -21.66 -11.63
C LEU A 105 3.16 -22.30 -11.70
N LEU A 106 4.18 -21.65 -11.13
CA LEU A 106 5.52 -22.23 -11.01
C LEU A 106 5.53 -23.46 -10.12
N PHE A 107 4.77 -23.43 -9.02
CA PHE A 107 4.65 -24.57 -8.13
C PHE A 107 4.05 -25.78 -8.85
N ASP A 108 2.89 -25.59 -9.48
CA ASP A 108 2.16 -26.64 -10.22
C ASP A 108 2.94 -27.13 -11.45
N LEU A 109 3.82 -26.31 -12.04
CA LEU A 109 4.65 -26.71 -13.18
C LEU A 109 5.71 -27.76 -12.80
N PHE A 110 6.23 -27.70 -11.57
CA PHE A 110 7.33 -28.57 -11.11
C PHE A 110 6.89 -29.64 -10.10
N ASP A 111 5.63 -29.65 -9.66
CA ASP A 111 4.98 -30.76 -8.95
C ASP A 111 4.65 -31.89 -9.95
N PHE A 112 5.65 -32.70 -10.28
CA PHE A 112 5.52 -33.72 -11.33
C PHE A 112 4.66 -34.91 -10.89
N ASP A 113 4.69 -35.24 -9.59
CA ASP A 113 3.91 -36.35 -9.05
C ASP A 113 2.49 -35.94 -8.61
N GLN A 114 2.13 -34.66 -8.77
CA GLN A 114 0.84 -34.07 -8.41
C GLN A 114 0.51 -34.29 -6.93
N SER A 115 1.53 -34.37 -6.09
CA SER A 115 1.38 -34.53 -4.63
C SER A 115 0.86 -33.27 -3.96
N ARG A 116 0.89 -32.12 -4.65
CA ARG A 116 0.67 -30.76 -4.13
C ARG A 116 1.74 -30.30 -3.14
N GLU A 117 2.88 -30.98 -3.14
CA GLU A 117 4.04 -30.67 -2.34
C GLU A 117 5.28 -30.73 -3.25
N ILE A 118 6.28 -29.89 -2.99
CA ILE A 118 7.53 -29.90 -3.75
C ILE A 118 8.57 -30.71 -2.99
N SER A 119 9.06 -31.78 -3.60
CA SER A 119 10.20 -32.54 -3.12
C SER A 119 11.52 -31.79 -3.34
N GLN A 120 12.59 -32.25 -2.69
CA GLN A 120 13.92 -31.66 -2.86
C GLN A 120 14.39 -31.67 -4.32
N ASN A 121 14.12 -32.75 -5.06
CA ASN A 121 14.53 -32.87 -6.46
C ASN A 121 13.73 -31.92 -7.36
N GLU A 122 12.46 -31.71 -7.06
CA GLU A 122 11.59 -30.80 -7.80
C GLU A 122 12.00 -29.35 -7.57
N LEU A 123 12.37 -28.98 -6.34
CA LEU A 123 12.91 -27.64 -6.08
C LEU A 123 14.22 -27.38 -6.85
N VAL A 124 15.11 -28.37 -6.91
CA VAL A 124 16.35 -28.30 -7.69
C VAL A 124 16.03 -28.04 -9.16
N LEU A 125 15.10 -28.82 -9.74
CA LEU A 125 14.66 -28.64 -11.13
C LEU A 125 14.01 -27.27 -11.36
N LEU A 126 13.13 -26.83 -10.45
CA LEU A 126 12.50 -25.52 -10.50
C LEU A 126 13.54 -24.41 -10.59
N MET A 127 14.52 -24.41 -9.68
CA MET A 127 15.56 -23.38 -9.64
C MET A 127 16.47 -23.45 -10.86
N LEU A 128 16.85 -24.64 -11.32
CA LEU A 128 17.68 -24.84 -12.51
C LEU A 128 16.98 -24.38 -13.79
N CYS A 129 15.78 -24.89 -14.08
CA CYS A 129 15.04 -24.60 -15.29
C CYS A 129 14.65 -23.12 -15.36
N THR A 130 14.17 -22.55 -14.25
CA THR A 130 13.83 -21.12 -14.19
C THR A 130 15.06 -20.26 -14.44
N THR A 131 16.17 -20.55 -13.76
CA THR A 131 17.42 -19.78 -13.94
C THR A 131 17.95 -19.89 -15.36
N ARG A 132 18.00 -21.09 -15.92
CA ARG A 132 18.52 -21.34 -17.27
C ARG A 132 17.66 -20.68 -18.33
N GLY A 133 16.34 -20.84 -18.27
CA GLY A 133 15.41 -20.22 -19.19
C GLY A 133 15.53 -18.68 -19.17
N LEU A 134 15.53 -18.09 -17.97
CA LEU A 134 15.67 -16.64 -17.81
C LEU A 134 17.01 -16.11 -18.34
N CYS A 135 18.12 -16.80 -18.09
CA CYS A 135 19.44 -16.43 -18.63
C CYS A 135 19.47 -16.50 -20.15
N LYS A 136 18.88 -17.54 -20.77
CA LYS A 136 18.76 -17.66 -22.23
C LYS A 136 17.95 -16.49 -22.81
N ALA A 137 16.80 -16.19 -22.22
CA ALA A 137 15.88 -15.15 -22.70
C ALA A 137 16.46 -13.72 -22.65
N VAL A 138 17.42 -13.47 -21.75
CA VAL A 138 18.09 -12.16 -21.62
C VAL A 138 19.51 -12.16 -22.21
N GLY A 139 20.04 -13.32 -22.59
CA GLY A 139 21.43 -13.46 -23.07
C GLY A 139 22.48 -13.30 -21.96
N LEU A 140 22.14 -13.65 -20.71
CA LEU A 140 23.10 -13.69 -19.60
C LEU A 140 23.83 -15.04 -19.55
N GLU A 141 25.06 -15.03 -19.04
CA GLU A 141 25.78 -16.26 -18.75
C GLU A 141 25.02 -17.07 -17.69
N ARG A 142 24.87 -18.37 -17.96
CA ARG A 142 24.25 -19.30 -17.04
C ARG A 142 25.12 -19.46 -15.77
N PRO A 143 24.52 -19.44 -14.57
CA PRO A 143 25.23 -19.85 -13.36
C PRO A 143 25.65 -21.33 -13.46
N ASP A 144 26.68 -21.68 -12.70
CA ASP A 144 27.16 -23.06 -12.63
C ASP A 144 26.12 -23.99 -12.01
N THR A 145 25.92 -25.17 -12.62
CA THR A 145 24.89 -26.13 -12.19
C THR A 145 25.12 -26.60 -10.76
N MET A 146 26.37 -26.88 -10.37
CA MET A 146 26.67 -27.34 -9.00
C MET A 146 26.36 -26.26 -7.97
N GLN A 147 26.66 -25.00 -8.29
CA GLN A 147 26.32 -23.87 -7.41
C GLN A 147 24.81 -23.70 -7.25
N LEU A 148 24.02 -23.89 -8.31
CA LEU A 148 22.55 -23.84 -8.24
C LEU A 148 21.98 -25.01 -7.45
N GLU A 149 22.54 -26.21 -7.61
CA GLU A 149 22.16 -27.38 -6.79
C GLU A 149 22.45 -27.13 -5.30
N GLU A 150 23.65 -26.66 -4.95
CA GLU A 150 23.98 -26.30 -3.55
C GLU A 150 23.03 -25.23 -3.00
N LEU A 151 22.74 -24.20 -3.80
CA LEU A 151 21.81 -23.15 -3.41
C LEU A 151 20.39 -23.68 -3.18
N SER A 152 19.92 -24.59 -4.03
CA SER A 152 18.60 -25.21 -3.90
C SER A 152 18.49 -26.09 -2.65
N GLN A 153 19.54 -26.81 -2.29
CA GLN A 153 19.59 -27.58 -1.04
C GLN A 153 19.52 -26.66 0.18
N HIS A 154 20.22 -25.52 0.15
CA HIS A 154 20.11 -24.52 1.19
C HIS A 154 18.74 -23.85 1.26
N ALA A 155 18.15 -23.55 0.09
CA ALA A 155 16.80 -22.99 0.00
C ALA A 155 15.76 -23.95 0.60
N PHE A 156 15.86 -25.24 0.29
CA PHE A 156 14.97 -26.28 0.81
C PHE A 156 14.87 -26.23 2.34
N LEU A 157 16.01 -26.20 3.02
CA LEU A 157 16.09 -26.13 4.49
C LEU A 157 15.48 -24.84 5.08
N SER A 158 15.41 -23.77 4.29
CA SER A 158 14.82 -22.49 4.71
C SER A 158 13.31 -22.42 4.46
N ILE A 159 12.83 -23.15 3.45
CA ILE A 159 11.42 -23.17 3.03
C ILE A 159 10.63 -24.17 3.87
N ASP A 160 11.15 -25.39 4.02
CA ASP A 160 10.56 -26.48 4.81
C ASP A 160 10.69 -26.16 6.31
N ARG A 161 9.70 -25.43 6.84
CA ARG A 161 9.71 -24.89 8.20
C ARG A 161 9.27 -25.92 9.24
N ASP A 162 8.39 -26.83 8.84
CA ASP A 162 7.91 -27.91 9.71
C ASP A 162 8.81 -29.15 9.66
N HIS A 163 9.80 -29.16 8.75
CA HIS A 163 10.78 -30.23 8.55
C HIS A 163 10.13 -31.57 8.20
N ASN A 164 9.03 -31.52 7.44
CA ASN A 164 8.32 -32.70 6.99
C ASN A 164 9.01 -33.35 5.75
N GLY A 165 10.02 -32.69 5.19
CA GLY A 165 10.79 -33.17 4.04
C GLY A 165 10.14 -32.87 2.69
N GLN A 166 9.10 -32.06 2.67
CA GLN A 166 8.35 -31.60 1.50
C GLN A 166 7.99 -30.12 1.67
N ILE A 167 7.76 -29.41 0.56
CA ILE A 167 7.44 -27.98 0.59
C ILE A 167 5.99 -27.78 0.17
N SER A 168 5.17 -27.26 1.08
CA SER A 168 3.80 -26.88 0.75
C SER A 168 3.73 -25.59 -0.07
N LEU A 169 2.62 -25.38 -0.80
CA LEU A 169 2.39 -24.14 -1.55
C LEU A 169 2.44 -22.89 -0.66
N ASP A 170 1.93 -22.97 0.57
CA ASP A 170 1.92 -21.84 1.51
C ASP A 170 3.34 -21.49 1.98
N GLU A 171 4.19 -22.50 2.24
CA GLU A 171 5.61 -22.30 2.57
C GLU A 171 6.38 -21.70 1.41
N PHE A 172 6.19 -22.26 0.21
CA PHE A 172 6.81 -21.75 -1.01
C PHE A 172 6.40 -20.29 -1.29
N LYS A 173 5.11 -19.98 -1.16
CA LYS A 173 4.58 -18.62 -1.33
C LYS A 173 5.16 -17.66 -0.29
N ALA A 174 5.17 -18.05 0.98
CA ALA A 174 5.73 -17.22 2.04
C ALA A 174 7.23 -16.92 1.81
N TRP A 175 8.00 -17.92 1.37
CA TRP A 175 9.40 -17.75 1.04
C TRP A 175 9.62 -16.88 -0.20
N ALA A 176 8.97 -17.17 -1.32
CA ALA A 176 9.17 -16.45 -2.58
C ALA A 176 8.83 -14.95 -2.47
N LEU A 177 7.88 -14.57 -1.60
CA LEU A 177 7.48 -13.18 -1.36
C LEU A 177 8.34 -12.43 -0.34
N GLN A 178 9.14 -13.12 0.48
CA GLN A 178 9.89 -12.52 1.58
C GLN A 178 11.40 -12.66 1.43
N GLU A 179 11.88 -13.65 0.67
CA GLU A 179 13.30 -13.94 0.53
C GLU A 179 14.00 -12.86 -0.33
N PRO A 180 14.87 -12.02 0.27
CA PRO A 180 15.45 -10.88 -0.43
C PRO A 180 16.30 -11.28 -1.63
N SER A 181 16.95 -12.44 -1.57
CA SER A 181 17.82 -12.94 -2.65
C SER A 181 17.04 -13.33 -3.91
N VAL A 182 15.86 -13.96 -3.74
CA VAL A 182 14.94 -14.30 -4.84
C VAL A 182 14.34 -13.04 -5.44
N ILE A 183 13.87 -12.13 -4.60
CA ILE A 183 13.35 -10.82 -5.02
C ILE A 183 14.39 -10.06 -5.86
N GLN A 184 15.61 -9.95 -5.36
CA GLN A 184 16.70 -9.26 -6.07
C GLN A 184 17.06 -9.95 -7.39
N TYR A 185 17.02 -11.28 -7.43
CA TYR A 185 17.28 -12.05 -8.64
C TYR A 185 16.20 -11.84 -9.70
N LEU A 186 14.92 -11.98 -9.34
CA LEU A 186 13.80 -11.82 -10.26
C LEU A 186 13.72 -10.41 -10.85
N ARG A 187 14.10 -9.37 -10.07
CA ARG A 187 14.24 -7.98 -10.56
C ARG A 187 15.18 -7.83 -11.77
N ARG A 188 16.11 -8.77 -11.99
CA ARG A 188 17.05 -8.74 -13.13
C ARG A 188 16.40 -9.15 -14.46
N PHE A 189 15.32 -9.92 -14.39
CA PHE A 189 14.72 -10.56 -15.56
C PHE A 189 13.35 -9.96 -15.85
N ALA A 190 12.46 -10.00 -14.87
CA ALA A 190 11.13 -9.43 -15.02
C ALA A 190 10.98 -8.21 -14.12
N SER A 191 10.34 -7.18 -14.65
CA SER A 191 9.63 -6.17 -13.86
C SER A 191 8.41 -6.82 -13.17
N THR A 192 8.58 -8.01 -12.59
CA THR A 192 7.54 -8.67 -11.81
C THR A 192 7.26 -7.74 -10.66
N ARG A 193 6.08 -7.11 -10.73
CA ARG A 193 5.70 -6.03 -9.85
C ARG A 193 5.54 -6.57 -8.44
N LEU A 194 6.60 -6.41 -7.65
CA LEU A 194 6.54 -6.67 -6.22
C LEU A 194 5.78 -5.51 -5.59
N ILE A 195 4.74 -5.84 -4.83
CA ILE A 195 4.07 -4.83 -4.01
C ILE A 195 5.08 -4.10 -3.12
N TYR A 196 6.12 -4.82 -2.65
CA TYR A 196 7.23 -4.28 -1.87
C TYR A 196 7.96 -3.12 -2.58
N ASP A 197 8.23 -3.23 -3.89
CA ASP A 197 8.91 -2.18 -4.65
C ASP A 197 8.04 -0.94 -4.83
N SER A 198 6.74 -1.17 -4.98
CA SER A 198 5.75 -0.10 -5.04
C SER A 198 5.65 0.58 -3.67
N GLN A 199 5.67 -0.17 -2.56
CA GLN A 199 5.69 0.36 -1.20
C GLN A 199 6.94 1.21 -0.95
N LEU A 200 8.13 0.72 -1.29
CA LEU A 200 9.39 1.45 -1.11
C LEU A 200 9.41 2.75 -1.92
N ARG A 201 8.93 2.72 -3.17
CA ARG A 201 8.80 3.92 -4.00
C ARG A 201 7.84 4.93 -3.40
N TYR A 202 6.70 4.46 -2.91
CA TYR A 202 5.72 5.29 -2.22
C TYR A 202 6.32 5.97 -0.98
N ASP A 203 7.02 5.21 -0.13
CA ASP A 203 7.63 5.75 1.08
C ASP A 203 8.74 6.77 0.76
N ALA A 204 9.53 6.50 -0.29
CA ALA A 204 10.52 7.45 -0.79
C ALA A 204 9.88 8.76 -1.29
N PHE A 205 8.76 8.68 -2.03
CA PHE A 205 8.01 9.88 -2.44
C PHE A 205 7.45 10.65 -1.26
N MET A 206 6.83 9.96 -0.29
CA MET A 206 6.30 10.62 0.89
C MET A 206 7.38 11.36 1.66
N LYS A 207 8.54 10.73 1.87
CA LYS A 207 9.69 11.38 2.51
C LYS A 207 10.15 12.63 1.76
N GLN A 208 10.33 12.52 0.44
CA GLN A 208 10.73 13.65 -0.39
C GLN A 208 9.70 14.80 -0.36
N LEU A 209 8.41 14.48 -0.36
CA LEU A 209 7.33 15.46 -0.26
C LEU A 209 7.33 16.19 1.07
N CYS A 210 7.50 15.46 2.18
CA CYS A 210 7.61 16.05 3.51
C CYS A 210 8.83 16.98 3.61
N ASP A 211 10.00 16.50 3.20
CA ASP A 211 11.24 17.28 3.19
C ASP A 211 11.10 18.55 2.34
N SER A 212 10.48 18.40 1.16
CA SER A 212 10.24 19.50 0.23
C SER A 212 9.29 20.55 0.80
N PHE A 213 8.23 20.14 1.53
CA PHE A 213 7.30 21.04 2.21
C PHE A 213 7.96 21.81 3.35
N VAL A 214 8.78 21.12 4.16
CA VAL A 214 9.54 21.73 5.25
C VAL A 214 10.51 22.79 4.70
N GLN A 215 11.20 22.49 3.60
CA GLN A 215 12.17 23.38 2.96
C GLN A 215 11.53 24.53 2.15
N ALA A 216 10.26 24.43 1.74
CA ALA A 216 9.61 25.39 0.85
C ALA A 216 9.20 26.73 1.49
N GLY A 217 9.67 27.08 2.70
CA GLY A 217 9.30 28.34 3.35
C GLY A 217 10.48 29.14 3.90
N ASP A 218 10.49 30.46 3.63
CA ASP A 218 11.47 31.41 4.16
C ASP A 218 11.21 31.80 5.63
N GLU A 219 9.96 31.70 6.11
CA GLU A 219 9.58 31.98 7.49
C GLU A 219 8.62 30.89 8.04
N LEU A 220 8.88 30.40 9.24
CA LEU A 220 8.03 29.45 9.93
C LEU A 220 6.75 30.16 10.41
N ARG A 221 5.66 30.05 9.65
CA ARG A 221 4.34 30.52 10.09
C ARG A 221 3.67 29.44 10.92
N VAL A 222 3.60 29.66 12.22
CA VAL A 222 2.90 28.79 13.16
C VAL A 222 1.44 29.22 13.19
N SER A 223 0.59 28.57 12.40
CA SER A 223 -0.87 28.71 12.51
C SER A 223 -1.37 27.58 13.42
N HIS A 224 -2.10 27.89 14.49
CA HIS A 224 -2.63 26.89 15.44
C HIS A 224 -1.59 25.86 15.96
N ARG A 225 -0.33 26.26 16.16
CA ARG A 225 0.79 25.36 16.58
C ARG A 225 1.22 24.32 15.54
N GLN A 226 0.86 24.47 14.27
CA GLN A 226 1.25 23.58 13.17
C GLN A 226 2.02 24.34 12.07
N LEU A 227 2.90 23.62 11.36
CA LEU A 227 3.64 24.13 10.23
C LEU A 227 2.69 24.40 9.05
N ALA A 228 2.64 25.64 8.57
CA ALA A 228 1.83 26.03 7.43
C ALA A 228 2.65 26.69 6.32
N ARG A 229 2.23 26.48 5.07
CA ARG A 229 2.88 26.99 3.85
C ARG A 229 1.88 27.68 2.93
N THR A 230 2.36 28.69 2.20
CA THR A 230 1.53 29.35 1.20
C THR A 230 1.23 28.39 0.04
N PRO A 231 0.12 28.55 -0.70
CA PRO A 231 -0.15 27.71 -1.86
C PRO A 231 0.96 27.73 -2.93
N ALA A 232 1.65 28.86 -3.07
CA ALA A 232 2.81 28.98 -3.97
C ALA A 232 4.00 28.13 -3.48
N ALA A 233 4.26 28.09 -2.18
CA ALA A 233 5.26 27.22 -1.58
C ALA A 233 4.90 25.74 -1.75
N CYS A 234 3.64 25.35 -1.53
CA CYS A 234 3.17 23.99 -1.77
C CYS A 234 3.33 23.59 -3.24
N ARG A 235 3.03 24.49 -4.18
CA ARG A 235 3.24 24.25 -5.61
C ARG A 235 4.71 23.98 -5.92
N ALA A 236 5.60 24.83 -5.40
CA ALA A 236 7.03 24.66 -5.60
C ALA A 236 7.54 23.35 -4.98
N ALA A 237 7.00 22.97 -3.82
CA ALA A 237 7.32 21.71 -3.17
C ALA A 237 6.92 20.49 -4.02
N LEU A 238 5.70 20.51 -4.58
CA LEU A 238 5.21 19.47 -5.48
C LEU A 238 6.02 19.38 -6.78
N ALA A 239 6.26 20.53 -7.44
CA ALA A 239 7.00 20.57 -8.70
C ALA A 239 8.46 20.10 -8.57
N ARG A 240 9.04 20.22 -7.37
CA ARG A 240 10.40 19.71 -7.07
C ARG A 240 10.44 18.19 -7.03
N VAL A 241 9.42 17.56 -6.46
CA VAL A 241 9.35 16.10 -6.33
C VAL A 241 8.81 15.46 -7.62
N PHE A 242 7.85 16.12 -8.26
CA PHE A 242 7.19 15.65 -9.48
C PHE A 242 7.41 16.62 -10.65
N PRO A 243 8.63 16.67 -11.22
CA PRO A 243 8.95 17.61 -12.30
C PRO A 243 8.21 17.33 -13.61
N THR A 244 7.77 16.08 -13.81
CA THR A 244 7.05 15.62 -15.01
C THR A 244 5.53 15.68 -14.88
N ALA A 245 5.01 16.03 -13.70
CA ALA A 245 3.57 16.07 -13.46
C ALA A 245 2.87 17.15 -14.30
N PRO A 246 1.73 16.84 -14.94
CA PRO A 246 0.91 17.80 -15.65
C PRO A 246 0.51 18.99 -14.77
N ALA A 247 0.60 20.20 -15.33
CA ALA A 247 0.24 21.42 -14.59
C ALA A 247 -1.21 21.39 -14.08
N ALA A 248 -2.13 20.78 -14.84
CA ALA A 248 -3.53 20.64 -14.44
C ALA A 248 -3.71 19.82 -13.16
N GLU A 249 -2.93 18.75 -12.98
CA GLU A 249 -2.96 17.93 -11.77
C GLU A 249 -2.43 18.71 -10.58
N LEU A 250 -1.29 19.39 -10.73
CA LEU A 250 -0.72 20.21 -9.66
C LEU A 250 -1.68 21.31 -9.18
N GLU A 251 -2.35 22.00 -10.11
CA GLU A 251 -3.36 23.01 -9.77
C GLU A 251 -4.56 22.40 -9.06
N PHE A 252 -5.00 21.23 -9.51
CA PHE A 252 -6.10 20.52 -8.87
C PHE A 252 -5.74 20.13 -7.43
N LEU A 253 -4.57 19.54 -7.19
CA LEU A 253 -4.11 19.22 -5.84
C LEU A 253 -4.10 20.44 -4.92
N LEU A 254 -3.59 21.58 -5.40
CA LEU A 254 -3.59 22.84 -4.63
C LEU A 254 -5.00 23.33 -4.34
N SER A 255 -5.91 23.25 -5.32
CA SER A 255 -7.31 23.63 -5.14
C SER A 255 -8.00 22.76 -4.09
N THR A 256 -7.71 21.45 -4.11
CA THR A 256 -8.21 20.46 -3.15
C THR A 256 -7.67 20.74 -1.75
N MET A 257 -6.36 20.98 -1.60
CA MET A 257 -5.76 21.37 -0.31
C MET A 257 -6.41 22.62 0.26
N GLN A 258 -6.59 23.67 -0.54
CA GLN A 258 -7.23 24.90 -0.08
C GLN A 258 -8.71 24.69 0.29
N ALA A 259 -9.45 23.89 -0.48
CA ALA A 259 -10.84 23.55 -0.17
C ALA A 259 -10.94 22.79 1.15
N THR A 260 -10.06 21.81 1.37
CA THR A 260 -9.98 21.04 2.62
C THR A 260 -9.62 21.92 3.82
N MET A 261 -8.62 22.80 3.69
CA MET A 261 -8.28 23.79 4.72
C MET A 261 -9.49 24.66 5.11
N ARG A 262 -10.22 25.19 4.12
CA ARG A 262 -11.42 26.02 4.37
C ARG A 262 -12.50 25.22 5.10
N ARG A 263 -12.75 23.97 4.70
CA ARG A 263 -13.73 23.08 5.35
C ARG A 263 -13.36 22.80 6.80
N MET A 264 -12.08 22.60 7.11
CA MET A 264 -11.63 22.36 8.49
C MET A 264 -11.62 23.62 9.38
N LEU A 265 -11.57 24.81 8.78
CA LEU A 265 -11.66 26.08 9.51
C LEU A 265 -13.11 26.53 9.77
N LEU A 266 -14.10 26.02 9.02
CA LEU A 266 -15.51 26.37 9.18
C LEU A 266 -16.08 26.09 10.61
N PRO A 267 -15.80 24.94 11.26
CA PRO A 267 -16.32 24.63 12.61
C PRO A 267 -15.77 25.53 13.73
N LEU A 268 -14.61 26.17 13.51
CA LEU A 268 -13.96 27.02 14.52
C LEU A 268 -14.59 28.42 14.63
N VAL A 269 -15.33 28.87 13.60
CA VAL A 269 -15.92 30.21 13.55
C VAL A 269 -17.34 30.25 14.14
N SER A 270 -18.03 29.12 14.24
CA SER A 270 -19.41 29.04 14.75
C SER A 270 -19.55 29.16 16.28
N GLY A 271 -18.44 29.27 17.02
CA GLY A 271 -18.44 29.34 18.50
C GLY A 271 -18.49 30.75 19.11
N SER A 272 -18.64 31.83 18.35
CA SER A 272 -18.74 33.18 18.93
C SER A 272 -19.80 34.06 18.23
N PRO A 273 -20.89 34.46 18.92
CA PRO A 273 -21.97 35.23 18.30
C PRO A 273 -21.64 36.72 18.09
N ALA A 274 -20.40 37.18 18.34
CA ALA A 274 -20.07 38.61 18.40
C ALA A 274 -19.29 39.17 17.18
N SER A 275 -18.98 38.39 16.14
CA SER A 275 -18.28 38.92 14.95
C SER A 275 -18.87 38.41 13.62
N ALA A 276 -20.19 38.49 13.47
CA ALA A 276 -20.86 38.32 12.18
C ALA A 276 -20.73 39.56 11.27
N LYS A 277 -19.53 40.13 11.15
CA LYS A 277 -19.26 41.27 10.25
C LYS A 277 -18.07 41.12 9.30
N ALA A 278 -17.48 39.94 9.22
CA ALA A 278 -16.65 39.59 8.07
C ALA A 278 -16.95 38.15 7.68
N ALA A 279 -17.85 37.96 6.72
CA ALA A 279 -17.82 36.73 5.93
C ALA A 279 -16.38 36.62 5.39
N PRO A 280 -15.67 35.50 5.60
CA PRO A 280 -14.35 35.34 4.99
C PRO A 280 -14.57 35.48 3.49
N SER A 281 -13.93 36.49 2.89
CA SER A 281 -13.95 36.65 1.44
C SER A 281 -13.53 35.31 0.82
N GLN A 282 -14.38 34.74 -0.03
CA GLN A 282 -14.15 33.45 -0.72
C GLN A 282 -12.85 33.44 -1.56
N SER A 283 -12.12 34.54 -1.61
CA SER A 283 -10.96 34.83 -2.44
C SER A 283 -9.59 34.86 -1.72
N ALA A 284 -9.52 34.70 -0.39
CA ALA A 284 -8.22 34.70 0.29
C ALA A 284 -7.58 33.29 0.25
N PRO A 285 -6.35 33.13 -0.28
CA PRO A 285 -5.63 31.87 -0.19
C PRO A 285 -5.31 31.57 1.27
N THR A 286 -5.80 30.44 1.77
CA THR A 286 -5.50 29.94 3.10
C THR A 286 -4.16 29.19 3.05
N ASP A 287 -3.27 29.47 4.00
CA ASP A 287 -2.04 28.70 4.17
C ASP A 287 -2.40 27.23 4.46
N VAL A 288 -1.69 26.30 3.82
CA VAL A 288 -1.92 24.86 3.90
C VAL A 288 -1.07 24.29 5.02
N THR A 289 -1.69 23.56 5.96
CA THR A 289 -0.96 22.84 7.01
C THR A 289 -0.33 21.56 6.46
N MET A 290 0.71 21.08 7.14
CA MET A 290 1.33 19.79 6.82
C MET A 290 0.30 18.65 6.74
N ASP A 291 -0.68 18.62 7.64
CA ASP A 291 -1.73 17.59 7.70
C ASP A 291 -2.55 17.52 6.41
N VAL A 292 -2.98 18.69 5.90
CA VAL A 292 -3.74 18.75 4.64
C VAL A 292 -2.85 18.47 3.45
N PHE A 293 -1.62 18.94 3.49
CA PHE A 293 -0.64 18.64 2.45
C PHE A 293 -0.47 17.12 2.34
N CYS A 294 -0.08 16.44 3.42
CA CYS A 294 0.10 14.99 3.49
C CYS A 294 -1.13 14.21 3.07
N MET A 295 -2.34 14.62 3.49
CA MET A 295 -3.58 13.95 3.10
C MET A 295 -3.79 13.92 1.58
N VAL A 296 -3.54 15.04 0.92
CA VAL A 296 -3.77 15.16 -0.53
C VAL A 296 -2.63 14.53 -1.32
N VAL A 297 -1.38 14.74 -0.90
CA VAL A 297 -0.21 14.21 -1.61
C VAL A 297 -0.02 12.72 -1.42
N SER A 298 -0.49 12.11 -0.32
CA SER A 298 -0.44 10.66 -0.15
C SER A 298 -1.30 9.94 -1.19
N ALA A 299 -2.51 10.44 -1.44
CA ALA A 299 -3.39 9.90 -2.47
C ALA A 299 -2.75 10.02 -3.86
N TYR A 300 -2.13 11.16 -4.15
CA TYR A 300 -1.44 11.40 -5.42
C TYR A 300 -0.17 10.56 -5.59
N ALA A 301 0.66 10.44 -4.54
CA ALA A 301 1.86 9.61 -4.57
C ALA A 301 1.51 8.13 -4.76
N ALA A 302 0.45 7.64 -4.12
CA ALA A 302 -0.03 6.27 -4.32
C ALA A 302 -0.49 6.06 -5.76
N PHE A 303 -1.19 7.03 -6.35
CA PHE A 303 -1.60 7.00 -7.75
C PHE A 303 -0.39 6.91 -8.69
N LEU A 304 0.61 7.78 -8.55
CA LEU A 304 1.79 7.78 -9.42
C LEU A 304 2.66 6.52 -9.27
N VAL A 305 2.64 5.88 -8.11
CA VAL A 305 3.30 4.58 -7.91
C VAL A 305 2.48 3.44 -8.52
N ALA A 306 1.15 3.61 -8.55
CA ALA A 306 0.24 2.66 -9.17
C ALA A 306 0.32 2.70 -10.71
N ASP A 307 0.42 3.90 -11.28
CA ASP A 307 0.60 4.18 -12.71
C ASP A 307 2.02 3.79 -13.15
N GLU A 308 2.14 2.63 -13.78
CA GLU A 308 3.44 2.05 -14.12
C GLU A 308 3.96 2.55 -15.47
N ASP A 309 3.06 2.81 -16.40
CA ASP A 309 3.39 3.26 -17.74
C ASP A 309 3.41 4.79 -17.89
N GLY A 310 3.06 5.51 -16.82
CA GLY A 310 3.12 6.96 -16.75
C GLY A 310 2.07 7.62 -17.64
N GLN A 311 0.93 6.95 -17.86
CA GLN A 311 -0.16 7.47 -18.67
C GLN A 311 -1.03 8.48 -17.92
N HIS A 312 -0.80 8.69 -16.62
CA HIS A 312 -1.61 9.54 -15.74
C HIS A 312 -3.07 9.07 -15.62
N VAL A 313 -3.29 7.76 -15.82
CA VAL A 313 -4.55 7.05 -15.61
C VAL A 313 -4.24 5.72 -14.92
N VAL A 314 -5.22 5.14 -14.22
CA VAL A 314 -5.07 3.88 -13.50
C VAL A 314 -6.05 2.86 -14.07
N ASP A 315 -5.52 1.79 -14.68
CA ASP A 315 -6.33 0.67 -15.18
C ASP A 315 -6.77 -0.29 -14.06
N MET A 316 -7.51 -1.36 -14.39
CA MET A 316 -7.98 -2.35 -13.40
C MET A 316 -6.85 -3.05 -12.63
N ARG A 317 -5.67 -3.25 -13.24
CA ARG A 317 -4.51 -3.88 -12.62
C ARG A 317 -3.76 -2.89 -11.76
N GLU A 318 -3.60 -1.67 -12.24
CA GLU A 318 -2.98 -0.59 -11.48
C GLU A 318 -3.85 -0.22 -10.28
N LEU A 319 -5.18 -0.30 -10.41
CA LEU A 319 -6.10 -0.12 -9.29
C LEU A 319 -5.94 -1.21 -8.24
N HIS A 320 -5.70 -2.46 -8.66
CA HIS A 320 -5.37 -3.53 -7.72
C HIS A 320 -4.13 -3.16 -6.89
N VAL A 321 -3.07 -2.66 -7.54
CA VAL A 321 -1.86 -2.23 -6.83
C VAL A 321 -2.09 -0.98 -6.00
N LEU A 322 -2.85 0.00 -6.48
CA LEU A 322 -3.23 1.21 -5.75
C LEU A 322 -3.97 0.87 -4.46
N LEU A 323 -4.97 -0.01 -4.54
CA LEU A 323 -5.74 -0.47 -3.39
C LEU A 323 -4.89 -1.30 -2.45
N TRP A 324 -4.06 -2.20 -2.97
CA TRP A 324 -3.14 -2.97 -2.14
C TRP A 324 -2.15 -2.06 -1.42
N LEU A 325 -1.59 -1.07 -2.13
CA LEU A 325 -0.76 -0.06 -1.53
C LEU A 325 -1.53 0.55 -0.37
N ILE A 326 -2.70 1.11 -0.60
CA ILE A 326 -3.37 1.89 0.44
C ILE A 326 -3.86 1.04 1.61
N ARG A 327 -4.25 -0.21 1.37
CA ARG A 327 -4.79 -1.11 2.40
C ARG A 327 -3.72 -1.87 3.17
N GLY A 328 -2.54 -2.05 2.59
CA GLY A 328 -1.48 -2.88 3.16
C GLY A 328 -1.71 -4.40 2.98
N SER A 329 -2.90 -4.81 2.54
CA SER A 329 -3.29 -6.19 2.27
C SER A 329 -3.81 -6.35 0.83
N GLU A 330 -3.61 -7.54 0.26
CA GLU A 330 -4.00 -7.85 -1.12
C GLU A 330 -5.53 -7.75 -1.26
N PRO A 331 -6.07 -6.88 -2.14
CA PRO A 331 -7.49 -6.70 -2.30
C PRO A 331 -8.08 -7.82 -3.17
N PRO A 332 -9.18 -8.47 -2.76
CA PRO A 332 -9.87 -9.44 -3.61
C PRO A 332 -10.35 -8.80 -4.93
N SER A 333 -10.31 -9.55 -6.03
CA SER A 333 -10.63 -9.02 -7.38
C SER A 333 -12.04 -8.42 -7.49
N HIS A 334 -13.02 -8.96 -6.76
CA HIS A 334 -14.38 -8.44 -6.71
C HIS A 334 -14.44 -7.05 -6.04
N ILE A 335 -13.56 -6.77 -5.08
CA ILE A 335 -13.45 -5.46 -4.45
C ILE A 335 -12.86 -4.45 -5.44
N VAL A 336 -11.78 -4.81 -6.14
CA VAL A 336 -11.17 -3.94 -7.17
C VAL A 336 -12.20 -3.55 -8.24
N THR A 337 -12.97 -4.53 -8.72
CA THR A 337 -14.04 -4.31 -9.70
C THR A 337 -15.15 -3.41 -9.17
N SER A 338 -15.55 -3.61 -7.91
CA SER A 338 -16.55 -2.76 -7.26
C SER A 338 -16.05 -1.31 -7.11
N PHE A 339 -14.79 -1.13 -6.75
CA PHE A 339 -14.17 0.19 -6.62
C PHE A 339 -14.10 0.89 -7.97
N MET A 340 -13.63 0.22 -9.01
CA MET A 340 -13.58 0.79 -10.37
C MET A 340 -14.96 1.34 -10.78
N ARG A 341 -16.02 0.54 -10.68
CA ARG A 341 -17.38 0.99 -11.02
C ARG A 341 -17.91 2.15 -10.18
N SER A 342 -17.40 2.31 -8.96
CA SER A 342 -17.86 3.37 -8.05
C SER A 342 -17.08 4.68 -8.19
N LEU A 343 -15.82 4.59 -8.62
CA LEU A 343 -14.90 5.72 -8.70
C LEU A 343 -14.80 6.30 -10.11
N ASP A 344 -15.00 5.48 -11.14
CA ASP A 344 -15.03 5.87 -12.54
C ASP A 344 -16.33 6.63 -12.84
N LEU A 345 -16.27 7.95 -12.71
CA LEU A 345 -17.43 8.83 -12.82
C LEU A 345 -17.82 9.06 -14.28
N ASP A 346 -16.83 9.09 -15.17
CA ASP A 346 -17.05 9.29 -16.60
C ASP A 346 -17.28 7.96 -17.37
N GLN A 347 -17.15 6.82 -16.70
CA GLN A 347 -17.39 5.46 -17.19
C GLN A 347 -16.48 5.09 -18.37
N ASN A 348 -15.26 5.62 -18.39
CA ASN A 348 -14.31 5.35 -19.46
C ASN A 348 -13.51 4.05 -19.23
N GLY A 349 -13.67 3.40 -18.07
CA GLY A 349 -13.00 2.15 -17.71
C GLY A 349 -11.60 2.30 -17.10
N VAL A 350 -11.15 3.54 -16.86
CA VAL A 350 -9.89 3.89 -16.21
C VAL A 350 -10.12 4.96 -15.13
N LEU A 351 -9.22 5.07 -14.16
CA LEU A 351 -9.33 6.09 -13.12
C LEU A 351 -8.35 7.23 -13.36
N SER A 352 -8.86 8.45 -13.39
CA SER A 352 -8.03 9.65 -13.40
C SER A 352 -7.57 10.04 -12.00
N VAL A 353 -6.51 10.84 -11.92
CA VAL A 353 -6.07 11.49 -10.68
C VAL A 353 -7.20 12.29 -10.03
N PHE A 354 -8.05 12.94 -10.84
CA PHE A 354 -9.12 13.80 -10.34
C PHE A 354 -10.17 12.99 -9.58
N GLU A 355 -10.60 11.86 -10.14
CA GLU A 355 -11.57 10.97 -9.50
C GLU A 355 -10.99 10.32 -8.24
N TRP A 356 -9.78 9.79 -8.37
CA TRP A 356 -9.09 9.11 -7.28
C TRP A 356 -8.83 10.03 -6.08
N VAL A 357 -8.24 11.20 -6.29
CA VAL A 357 -7.91 12.14 -5.21
C VAL A 357 -9.18 12.78 -4.65
N SER A 358 -10.21 13.04 -5.47
CA SER A 358 -11.50 13.51 -4.96
C SER A 358 -12.10 12.48 -4.01
N PHE A 359 -12.16 11.21 -4.40
CA PHE A 359 -12.65 10.14 -3.53
C PHE A 359 -11.81 9.99 -2.25
N ALA A 360 -10.48 10.03 -2.38
CA ALA A 360 -9.59 9.90 -1.24
C ALA A 360 -9.85 11.01 -0.21
N VAL A 361 -10.08 12.25 -0.67
CA VAL A 361 -10.25 13.44 0.17
C VAL A 361 -11.72 13.71 0.54
N GLU A 362 -12.68 13.09 -0.14
CA GLU A 362 -14.11 13.31 0.07
C GLU A 362 -14.60 12.80 1.44
N ASN A 363 -15.50 13.59 2.02
CA ASN A 363 -16.32 13.17 3.16
C ASN A 363 -17.47 12.31 2.63
N ASP A 364 -17.68 11.13 3.21
CA ASP A 364 -18.89 10.34 2.99
C ASP A 364 -20.12 11.25 3.18
N ALA A 365 -20.86 11.46 2.09
CA ALA A 365 -21.98 12.39 2.03
C ALA A 365 -23.11 12.05 3.02
N ARG A 366 -23.17 10.83 3.58
CA ARG A 366 -24.12 10.45 4.63
C ARG A 366 -23.67 10.79 6.05
N THR A 367 -22.36 10.84 6.30
CA THR A 367 -21.80 10.95 7.65
C THR A 367 -20.97 12.22 7.88
N GLY A 368 -20.57 12.90 6.80
CA GLY A 368 -19.69 14.05 6.84
C GLY A 368 -18.26 13.70 7.28
N ALA A 369 -17.86 12.43 7.23
CA ALA A 369 -16.57 11.93 7.69
C ALA A 369 -15.69 11.53 6.50
N PHE A 370 -14.38 11.81 6.56
CA PHE A 370 -13.42 11.53 5.47
C PHE A 370 -13.47 10.05 5.04
N SER A 371 -13.03 9.70 3.83
CA SER A 371 -12.79 8.29 3.48
C SER A 371 -11.94 7.60 4.55
N PHE A 372 -12.17 6.31 4.84
CA PHE A 372 -11.44 5.60 5.91
C PHE A 372 -9.91 5.67 5.72
N THR A 373 -9.45 5.60 4.48
CA THR A 373 -8.06 5.84 4.09
C THR A 373 -7.58 7.24 4.47
N ALA A 374 -8.35 8.28 4.17
CA ALA A 374 -8.00 9.65 4.58
C ALA A 374 -8.11 9.85 6.10
N GLN A 375 -9.04 9.18 6.79
CA GLN A 375 -9.11 9.19 8.25
C GLN A 375 -7.86 8.56 8.88
N LEU A 376 -7.31 7.50 8.27
CA LEU A 376 -6.09 6.84 8.74
C LEU A 376 -4.83 7.63 8.45
N HIS A 377 -4.72 8.22 7.26
CA HIS A 377 -3.64 9.16 6.95
C HIS A 377 -3.69 10.39 7.84
N LEU A 378 -4.88 10.98 8.03
CA LEU A 378 -5.11 12.04 9.01
C LEU A 378 -4.77 11.60 10.42
N LEU A 379 -5.14 10.39 10.82
CA LEU A 379 -4.82 9.85 12.14
C LEU A 379 -3.31 9.82 12.34
N PHE A 380 -2.56 9.31 11.37
CA PHE A 380 -1.11 9.24 11.44
C PHE A 380 -0.48 10.64 11.41
N THR A 381 -0.87 11.50 10.47
CA THR A 381 -0.26 12.84 10.33
C THR A 381 -0.67 13.81 11.46
N SER A 382 -1.90 13.75 11.97
CA SER A 382 -2.33 14.56 13.11
C SER A 382 -1.80 14.05 14.45
N ALA A 383 -1.50 12.73 14.53
CA ALA A 383 -0.81 12.14 15.66
C ALA A 383 0.64 12.61 15.71
N ASP A 384 1.35 12.60 14.58
CA ASP A 384 2.73 13.07 14.45
C ASP A 384 2.85 14.60 14.61
N ARG A 385 2.83 15.05 15.87
CA ARG A 385 2.90 16.47 16.22
C ARG A 385 4.27 17.09 15.99
N ASN A 386 5.30 16.26 15.95
CA ASN A 386 6.68 16.72 15.87
C ASN A 386 7.17 16.75 14.41
N GLY A 387 6.48 16.04 13.49
CA GLY A 387 6.74 16.02 12.06
C GLY A 387 7.93 15.17 11.66
N ASP A 388 8.36 14.21 12.50
CA ASP A 388 9.48 13.31 12.26
C ASP A 388 9.09 12.06 11.45
N ALA A 389 7.84 11.99 10.99
CA ALA A 389 7.27 10.92 10.19
C ALA A 389 7.24 9.55 10.91
N VAL A 390 7.29 9.57 12.25
CA VAL A 390 7.26 8.39 13.10
C VAL A 390 6.29 8.64 14.26
N LEU A 391 5.47 7.66 14.62
CA LEU A 391 4.58 7.79 15.77
C LEU A 391 5.21 7.26 17.04
N SER A 392 5.47 8.16 17.99
CA SER A 392 5.63 7.77 19.38
C SER A 392 4.29 7.32 19.98
N ILE A 393 4.35 6.62 21.10
CA ILE A 393 3.14 6.19 21.82
C ILE A 393 2.27 7.38 22.25
N GLN A 394 2.90 8.50 22.59
CA GLN A 394 2.19 9.69 23.04
C GLN A 394 1.47 10.39 21.88
N GLU A 395 2.04 10.33 20.69
CA GLU A 395 1.47 10.82 19.43
C GLU A 395 0.30 9.94 19.00
N LEU A 396 0.47 8.61 19.02
CA LEU A 396 -0.60 7.66 18.74
C LEU A 396 -1.81 7.87 19.67
N ILE A 397 -1.58 8.03 20.98
CA ILE A 397 -2.64 8.36 21.96
C ILE A 397 -3.36 9.66 21.57
N ASN A 398 -2.61 10.68 21.15
CA ASN A 398 -3.17 11.98 20.80
C ASN A 398 -3.97 11.95 19.50
N GLY A 399 -3.59 11.12 18.52
CA GLY A 399 -4.36 10.91 17.30
C GLY A 399 -5.63 10.08 17.52
N LEU A 400 -5.59 9.06 18.38
CA LEU A 400 -6.75 8.21 18.65
C LEU A 400 -7.84 8.92 19.47
N LYS A 401 -7.45 9.93 20.27
CA LYS A 401 -8.37 10.74 21.08
C LYS A 401 -9.55 11.29 20.27
N PRO A 402 -9.36 12.13 19.23
CA PRO A 402 -10.49 12.70 18.50
C PRO A 402 -11.43 11.62 17.91
N LEU A 403 -10.91 10.52 17.37
CA LEU A 403 -11.74 9.45 16.79
C LEU A 403 -12.66 8.73 17.80
N LEU A 404 -12.18 8.57 19.04
CA LEU A 404 -12.91 7.86 20.10
C LEU A 404 -13.73 8.82 20.98
N LEU A 405 -13.32 10.09 21.07
CA LEU A 405 -14.02 11.13 21.82
C LEU A 405 -15.14 11.81 21.00
N GLU A 406 -15.08 11.79 19.67
CA GLU A 406 -16.15 12.29 18.80
C GLU A 406 -17.48 11.54 19.06
N SER A 407 -17.41 10.25 19.42
CA SER A 407 -18.56 9.45 19.84
C SER A 407 -19.20 9.94 21.14
N LEU A 408 -18.39 10.52 22.05
CA LEU A 408 -18.82 11.17 23.29
C LEU A 408 -19.42 12.56 23.00
N LEU A 409 -18.75 13.37 22.16
CA LEU A 409 -19.16 14.74 21.82
C LEU A 409 -20.49 14.80 21.06
N LYS A 410 -20.73 13.90 20.10
CA LYS A 410 -22.02 13.81 19.37
C LYS A 410 -23.20 13.42 20.26
N LEU A 411 -22.95 12.77 21.40
CA LEU A 411 -23.97 12.50 22.41
C LEU A 411 -24.16 13.71 23.35
N MET A 412 -23.08 14.43 23.66
CA MET A 412 -23.14 15.66 24.47
C MET A 412 -23.95 16.78 23.77
N GLU A 413 -23.89 16.86 22.44
CA GLU A 413 -24.68 17.82 21.65
C GLU A 413 -26.18 17.47 21.58
N ARG A 414 -26.55 16.18 21.69
CA ARG A 414 -27.95 15.74 21.72
C ARG A 414 -28.69 16.07 23.02
N ASP A 415 -27.96 16.23 24.13
CA ASP A 415 -28.53 16.52 25.45
C ASP A 415 -28.68 18.03 25.77
N GLY A 416 -28.35 18.92 24.83
CA GLY A 416 -28.73 20.34 24.89
C GLY A 416 -28.12 21.16 26.03
N THR A 417 -26.94 20.79 26.56
CA THR A 417 -26.17 21.66 27.46
C THR A 417 -24.91 22.16 26.76
N ASP A 418 -24.99 23.39 26.24
CA ASP A 418 -23.85 24.17 25.79
C ASP A 418 -22.92 24.40 26.99
N CYS A 419 -21.79 23.69 27.02
CA CYS A 419 -20.72 23.89 27.99
C CYS A 419 -19.41 23.73 27.23
N SER A 420 -18.92 24.84 26.70
CA SER A 420 -17.52 25.03 26.34
C SER A 420 -16.64 24.65 27.55
N LEU A 421 -16.17 23.40 27.57
CA LEU A 421 -15.22 22.90 28.54
C LEU A 421 -13.81 23.30 28.10
N ASP A 422 -13.34 24.43 28.62
CA ASP A 422 -11.91 24.75 28.65
C ASP A 422 -11.18 23.67 29.45
N LEU A 423 -10.41 22.83 28.75
CA LEU A 423 -9.39 21.96 29.33
C LEU A 423 -8.11 22.76 29.60
N GLN A 424 -8.21 23.88 30.33
CA GLN A 424 -7.03 24.61 30.80
C GLN A 424 -6.69 24.22 32.24
N GLN A 425 -5.39 24.06 32.47
CA GLN A 425 -4.75 23.82 33.77
C GLN A 425 -5.17 24.89 34.80
N PRO A 426 -5.12 24.56 36.11
CA PRO A 426 -5.60 25.46 37.14
C PRO A 426 -4.61 26.60 37.31
N ASN A 427 -4.89 27.78 36.77
CA ASN A 427 -4.29 29.02 37.23
C ASN A 427 -5.17 30.23 36.89
N ALA A 428 -5.28 31.10 37.89
CA ALA A 428 -5.90 32.43 37.93
C ALA A 428 -7.35 32.50 38.40
N GLU A 429 -7.48 32.98 39.64
CA GLU A 429 -8.68 33.47 40.28
C GLU A 429 -9.21 34.74 39.57
N ASN A 430 -10.53 34.93 39.71
CA ASN A 430 -11.37 36.10 39.44
C ASN A 430 -11.87 36.30 38.00
N ASP A 431 -13.12 35.90 37.75
CA ASP A 431 -14.19 36.91 37.63
C ASP A 431 -15.64 36.36 37.65
N SER A 432 -16.47 37.13 38.38
CA SER A 432 -17.93 37.27 38.29
C SER A 432 -18.88 36.28 39.00
N MET A 433 -19.52 36.81 40.05
CA MET A 433 -20.48 36.20 40.99
C MET A 433 -21.89 35.93 40.41
N ALA A 434 -22.02 35.55 39.13
CA ALA A 434 -23.32 35.24 38.52
C ALA A 434 -23.51 33.76 38.13
N ASN A 435 -22.43 32.97 38.08
CA ASN A 435 -22.47 31.55 37.67
C ASN A 435 -22.61 30.53 38.82
N ASP A 436 -22.52 30.97 40.09
CA ASP A 436 -22.43 30.05 41.23
C ASP A 436 -23.75 29.41 41.66
N ALA A 437 -24.90 29.95 41.24
CA ALA A 437 -26.20 29.39 41.60
C ALA A 437 -26.57 28.16 40.76
N VAL A 438 -26.16 28.11 39.48
CA VAL A 438 -26.38 26.96 38.58
C VAL A 438 -25.28 25.89 38.77
N ALA A 439 -24.07 26.29 39.16
CA ALA A 439 -22.96 25.37 39.43
C ALA A 439 -23.09 24.55 40.73
N ASN A 440 -23.96 24.99 41.66
CA ASN A 440 -24.19 24.34 42.96
C ASN A 440 -25.44 23.45 43.02
N ASP A 441 -26.15 23.25 41.91
CA ASP A 441 -27.23 22.28 41.85
C ASP A 441 -26.67 20.84 42.00
N PRO A 442 -27.10 20.04 42.99
CA PRO A 442 -26.60 18.69 43.22
C PRO A 442 -26.83 17.74 42.03
N VAL A 443 -27.84 18.00 41.19
CA VAL A 443 -28.09 17.23 39.95
C VAL A 443 -27.04 17.58 38.90
N VAL A 444 -26.72 18.86 38.73
CA VAL A 444 -25.67 19.34 37.81
C VAL A 444 -24.29 18.83 38.24
N GLN A 445 -23.99 18.84 39.54
CA GLN A 445 -22.74 18.28 40.06
C GLN A 445 -22.64 16.75 39.88
N LYS A 446 -23.73 16.02 40.06
CA LYS A 446 -23.77 14.56 39.85
C LYS A 446 -23.55 14.20 38.38
N VAL A 447 -24.18 14.93 37.46
CA VAL A 447 -23.96 14.79 36.01
C VAL A 447 -22.51 15.13 35.64
N ARG A 448 -21.95 16.22 36.19
CA ARG A 448 -20.56 16.63 35.94
C ARG A 448 -19.55 15.57 36.42
N ARG A 449 -19.73 15.03 37.64
CA ARG A 449 -18.87 13.94 38.17
C ARG A 449 -18.95 12.67 37.33
N ARG A 450 -20.15 12.30 36.88
CA ARG A 450 -20.35 11.15 35.97
C ARG A 450 -19.60 11.35 34.66
N ARG A 451 -19.71 12.54 34.05
CA ARG A 451 -19.04 12.90 32.79
C ARG A 451 -17.51 12.88 32.92
N ILE A 452 -16.96 13.40 34.03
CA ILE A 452 -15.51 13.33 34.31
C ILE A 452 -15.04 11.87 34.43
N SER A 453 -15.79 11.03 35.15
CA SER A 453 -15.48 9.61 35.29
C SER A 453 -15.57 8.83 33.96
N GLN A 454 -16.52 9.17 33.10
CA GLN A 454 -16.64 8.61 31.75
C GLN A 454 -15.45 9.04 30.87
N ALA A 455 -15.07 10.31 30.89
CA ALA A 455 -13.92 10.82 30.15
C ALA A 455 -12.58 10.21 30.63
N GLU A 456 -12.41 9.99 31.93
CA GLU A 456 -11.25 9.27 32.47
C GLU A 456 -11.20 7.81 32.02
N THR A 457 -12.35 7.12 32.04
CA THR A 457 -12.46 5.74 31.57
C THR A 457 -12.10 5.63 30.08
N VAL A 458 -12.63 6.54 29.24
CA VAL A 458 -12.29 6.59 27.82
C VAL A 458 -10.81 6.89 27.59
N ASN A 459 -10.22 7.83 28.33
CA ASN A 459 -8.77 8.07 28.23
C ASN A 459 -7.94 6.83 28.61
N ARG A 460 -8.34 6.05 29.62
CA ARG A 460 -7.67 4.79 29.94
C ARG A 460 -7.80 3.75 28.84
N LEU A 461 -8.97 3.65 28.22
CA LEU A 461 -9.20 2.76 27.06
C LEU A 461 -8.35 3.18 25.85
N ILE A 462 -8.25 4.47 25.57
CA ILE A 462 -7.38 5.01 24.50
C ILE A 462 -5.92 4.66 24.77
N THR A 463 -5.43 4.88 26.00
CA THR A 463 -4.05 4.52 26.37
C THR A 463 -3.82 3.01 26.29
N GLY A 464 -4.78 2.19 26.72
CA GLY A 464 -4.71 0.74 26.60
C GLY A 464 -4.64 0.28 25.15
N LEU A 465 -5.52 0.81 24.30
CA LEU A 465 -5.52 0.54 22.86
C LEU A 465 -4.21 0.97 22.19
N ALA A 466 -3.69 2.16 22.53
CA ALA A 466 -2.42 2.63 21.98
C ALA A 466 -1.24 1.73 22.38
N ASN A 467 -1.21 1.22 23.61
CA ASN A 467 -0.19 0.26 24.06
C ASN A 467 -0.29 -1.08 23.31
N GLU A 468 -1.51 -1.60 23.10
CA GLU A 468 -1.76 -2.82 22.35
C GLU A 468 -1.31 -2.66 20.88
N LEU A 469 -1.73 -1.58 20.23
CA LEU A 469 -1.33 -1.27 18.86
C LEU A 469 0.18 -1.11 18.72
N MET A 470 0.83 -0.44 19.68
CA MET A 470 2.28 -0.31 19.72
C MET A 470 2.95 -1.69 19.77
N GLN A 471 2.50 -2.60 20.64
CA GLN A 471 3.08 -3.95 20.72
C GLN A 471 2.92 -4.78 19.44
N VAL A 472 1.83 -4.57 18.70
CA VAL A 472 1.53 -5.33 17.47
C VAL A 472 2.27 -4.75 16.27
N MET A 473 2.38 -3.42 16.19
CA MET A 473 2.92 -2.70 15.03
C MET A 473 4.45 -2.53 15.10
N ASP A 474 5.02 -2.32 16.30
CA ASP A 474 6.45 -2.11 16.54
C ASP A 474 7.23 -3.44 16.57
N LYS A 475 7.28 -4.13 15.42
CA LYS A 475 7.93 -5.45 15.31
C LYS A 475 9.43 -5.41 15.60
N ASN A 476 10.07 -4.27 15.38
CA ASN A 476 11.50 -4.06 15.62
C ASN A 476 11.82 -3.55 17.04
N GLN A 477 10.80 -3.36 17.90
CA GLN A 477 10.92 -2.87 19.29
C GLN A 477 11.60 -1.50 19.40
N SER A 478 11.44 -0.66 18.39
CA SER A 478 12.00 0.70 18.35
C SER A 478 11.23 1.70 19.22
N HIS A 479 10.07 1.29 19.78
CA HIS A 479 9.11 2.12 20.50
C HIS A 479 8.56 3.30 19.67
N ARG A 480 8.56 3.10 18.36
CA ARG A 480 8.30 4.09 17.32
C ARG A 480 7.59 3.34 16.20
N ILE A 481 6.45 3.85 15.74
CA ILE A 481 5.72 3.23 14.64
C ILE A 481 5.99 4.04 13.39
N GLU A 482 6.73 3.45 12.45
CA GLU A 482 6.89 4.05 11.13
C GLU A 482 5.59 3.93 10.33
N TRP A 483 5.40 4.80 9.34
CA TRP A 483 4.21 4.73 8.47
C TRP A 483 4.02 3.34 7.85
N PHE A 484 5.12 2.70 7.46
CA PHE A 484 5.12 1.35 6.90
C PHE A 484 4.54 0.31 7.88
N GLU A 485 5.00 0.32 9.13
CA GLU A 485 4.51 -0.58 10.18
C GLU A 485 3.05 -0.30 10.51
N PHE A 486 2.68 0.99 10.57
CA PHE A 486 1.31 1.42 10.79
C PHE A 486 0.36 0.90 9.69
N ARG A 487 0.84 0.95 8.44
CA ARG A 487 0.10 0.56 7.24
C ARG A 487 -0.09 -0.96 7.09
N GLN A 488 0.88 -1.77 7.50
CA GLN A 488 0.74 -3.23 7.46
C GLN A 488 -0.40 -3.76 8.34
N HIS A 489 -0.81 -3.00 9.35
CA HIS A 489 -1.79 -3.41 10.35
C HIS A 489 -3.07 -2.57 10.29
N VAL A 490 -3.37 -1.94 9.14
CA VAL A 490 -4.57 -1.10 8.94
C VAL A 490 -5.87 -1.84 9.25
N ASP A 491 -6.04 -3.07 8.73
CA ASP A 491 -7.28 -3.83 8.94
C ASP A 491 -7.48 -4.19 10.42
N TYR A 492 -6.39 -4.54 11.10
CA TYR A 492 -6.39 -4.81 12.53
C TYR A 492 -6.71 -3.55 13.34
N LEU A 493 -6.09 -2.41 13.00
CA LEU A 493 -6.35 -1.12 13.61
C LEU A 493 -7.84 -0.73 13.44
N GLN A 494 -8.41 -0.91 12.25
CA GLN A 494 -9.81 -0.64 11.97
C GLN A 494 -10.72 -1.45 12.89
N GLN A 495 -10.49 -2.76 12.93
CA GLN A 495 -11.28 -3.68 13.73
C GLN A 495 -11.24 -3.29 15.21
N ARG A 496 -10.04 -3.03 15.75
CA ARG A 496 -9.85 -2.68 17.17
C ARG A 496 -10.44 -1.32 17.52
N ILE A 497 -10.34 -0.32 16.63
CA ILE A 497 -11.01 0.97 16.81
C ILE A 497 -12.53 0.78 16.87
N GLU A 498 -13.12 -0.01 15.96
CA GLU A 498 -14.58 -0.24 15.94
C GLU A 498 -15.07 -1.05 17.14
N GLU A 499 -14.32 -2.07 17.58
CA GLU A 499 -14.59 -2.81 18.81
C GLU A 499 -14.54 -1.89 20.03
N THR A 500 -13.55 -0.99 20.10
CA THR A 500 -13.43 -0.02 21.19
C THR A 500 -14.58 1.00 21.16
N LYS A 501 -14.96 1.50 19.98
CA LYS A 501 -16.15 2.37 19.83
C LYS A 501 -17.43 1.67 20.24
N ARG A 502 -17.58 0.38 19.93
CA ARG A 502 -18.74 -0.43 20.36
C ARG A 502 -18.77 -0.57 21.88
N TYR A 503 -17.63 -0.91 22.49
CA TYR A 503 -17.50 -1.04 23.94
C TYR A 503 -17.82 0.27 24.68
N ILE A 504 -17.31 1.40 24.20
CA ILE A 504 -17.59 2.72 24.79
C ILE A 504 -19.10 3.01 24.74
N ARG A 505 -19.77 2.72 23.60
CA ARG A 505 -21.22 2.91 23.45
C ARG A 505 -22.05 2.02 24.37
N GLU A 506 -21.68 0.76 24.53
CA GLU A 506 -22.48 -0.23 25.27
C GLU A 506 -22.25 -0.21 26.78
N HIS A 507 -21.05 0.17 27.24
CA HIS A 507 -20.64 -0.01 28.64
C HIS A 507 -20.21 1.27 29.36
N VAL A 508 -19.75 2.29 28.64
CA VAL A 508 -19.24 3.53 29.26
C VAL A 508 -20.28 4.65 29.20
N LEU A 509 -21.07 4.69 28.12
CA LEU A 509 -22.05 5.75 27.84
C LEU A 509 -23.46 5.47 28.39
N VAL A 510 -23.73 4.27 28.89
CA VAL A 510 -24.99 3.86 29.56
C VAL A 510 -25.03 4.37 31.00
#